data_AF-A0A1N6LWU6-F1
#
_entry.id   AF-A0A1N6LWU6-F1
#
_cell.length_a   1.000
_cell.length_b   1.000
_cell.length_c   1.000
_cell.angle_alpha   90.00
_cell.angle_beta   90.00
_cell.angle_gamma   90.00
#
_symmetry.space_group_name_H-M   'P 1'
#
loop_
_entity.id
_entity.type
_entity.pdbx_description
1 polymer ?
#
loop_
_entity_poly.entity_id
_entity_poly.type
_entity_poly.pdbx_seq_one_letter_code
_entity_poly.pdbx_strand_id
1 'polypeptide(L)'
;MVCLSGKGGHQSPAIGAWSYAIVLQLSLGLYIFFSFSNFNDLESLHRINSITEFSLKSITKFQIFGLMHIFLSIATCVPFLLGHLLCKWFLLPMIIINYLQSTLCTVTSCTCGYLLQIGARTIAGELNKIDVLPSFFSDIIYENTDKFTIDFRDNLFAAGIISFIVGFLYRRATSFKKDTDNITVMISMPTLALGFALGFAAVSPTFDTTLVVSGAIILIVSVVAEFFTALTQCRVLKPLNLVLMCLYGVLCIVSLFLWTYAIRIITSGHMDFTTHSAIITGKLNSFFNQNKSTIDRYVDVDLAKNFLSSKTKDLSLEAINFMLDNGNFTLCIIIISAVEFIFSAFCVFYKCKDIFHCAGIVEDAGDKV
;
A
#
# COMPACT_ATOMS: atom_id res chain seq x y z
N MET A 1 2.49 19.53 12.59
CA MET A 1 1.10 19.50 13.11
C MET A 1 1.03 20.46 14.29
N VAL A 2 0.49 21.66 14.11
CA VAL A 2 0.26 22.64 15.20
C VAL A 2 -1.03 23.39 14.86
N CYS A 3 -2.16 22.97 15.44
CA CYS A 3 -3.27 23.88 15.70
C CYS A 3 -3.33 24.00 17.21
N LEU A 4 -2.55 24.94 17.75
CA LEU A 4 -2.44 25.18 19.17
C LEU A 4 -3.75 25.73 19.73
N SER A 5 -4.08 25.20 20.90
CA SER A 5 -5.19 25.59 21.77
C SER A 5 -5.09 27.05 22.19
N GLY A 6 -6.22 27.74 22.11
CA GLY A 6 -6.49 28.99 22.81
C GLY A 6 -7.99 29.06 23.13
N LYS A 7 -8.30 29.22 24.42
CA LYS A 7 -9.67 29.40 24.95
C LYS A 7 -10.42 30.42 24.09
N GLY A 8 -11.40 29.94 23.33
CA GLY A 8 -12.26 30.76 22.45
C GLY A 8 -12.36 30.31 20.98
N GLY A 9 -11.48 29.43 20.50
CA GLY A 9 -11.42 29.06 19.08
C GLY A 9 -12.42 27.98 18.61
N HIS A 10 -12.99 28.15 17.42
CA HIS A 10 -13.73 27.14 16.63
C HIS A 10 -12.86 26.01 16.06
N GLN A 11 -11.61 25.84 16.51
CA GLN A 11 -10.63 24.97 15.86
C GLN A 11 -10.64 23.57 16.46
N SER A 12 -11.38 22.66 15.83
CA SER A 12 -11.38 21.22 16.13
C SER A 12 -10.25 20.51 15.37
N PRO A 13 -9.58 19.49 15.94
CA PRO A 13 -8.64 18.65 15.20
C PRO A 13 -9.24 18.00 13.94
N ALA A 14 -10.57 17.85 13.93
CA ALA A 14 -11.33 17.41 12.76
C ALA A 14 -11.09 18.32 11.54
N ILE A 15 -11.05 19.64 11.72
CA ILE A 15 -10.87 20.61 10.62
C ILE A 15 -9.53 20.39 9.93
N GLY A 16 -8.47 20.16 10.71
CA GLY A 16 -7.15 19.85 10.20
C GLY A 16 -7.16 18.54 9.40
N ALA A 17 -7.69 17.47 9.99
CA ALA A 17 -7.78 16.16 9.33
C ALA A 17 -8.57 16.21 8.00
N TRP A 18 -9.72 16.90 7.99
CA TRP A 18 -10.51 17.14 6.79
C TRP A 18 -9.74 17.90 5.72
N SER A 19 -9.06 18.99 6.11
CA SER A 19 -8.30 19.82 5.17
C SER A 19 -7.16 19.02 4.52
N TYR A 20 -6.41 18.24 5.32
CA TYR A 20 -5.37 17.36 4.78
C TYR A 20 -5.93 16.27 3.87
N ALA A 21 -7.04 15.62 4.25
CA ALA A 21 -7.67 14.60 3.44
C ALA A 21 -8.13 15.13 2.07
N ILE A 22 -8.75 16.32 2.05
CA ILE A 22 -9.19 17.00 0.83
C ILE A 22 -8.01 17.34 -0.07
N VAL A 23 -6.97 17.98 0.47
CA VAL A 23 -5.79 18.37 -0.30
C VAL A 23 -5.03 17.16 -0.83
N LEU A 24 -4.84 16.12 0.00
CA LEU A 24 -4.18 14.90 -0.43
C LEU A 24 -5.00 14.12 -1.46
N GLN A 25 -6.34 14.09 -1.35
CA GLN A 25 -7.18 13.46 -2.37
C GLN A 25 -7.13 14.21 -3.70
N LEU A 26 -7.18 15.54 -3.66
CA LEU A 26 -7.01 16.35 -4.86
C LEU A 26 -5.64 16.09 -5.50
N SER A 27 -4.58 16.07 -4.68
CA SER A 27 -3.21 15.77 -5.13
C SER A 27 -3.10 14.38 -5.72
N LEU A 28 -3.72 13.36 -5.10
CA LEU A 28 -3.81 12.00 -5.62
C LEU A 28 -4.54 11.96 -6.97
N GLY A 29 -5.67 12.66 -7.07
CA GLY A 29 -6.46 12.71 -8.30
C GLY A 29 -5.69 13.35 -9.45
N LEU A 30 -5.01 14.48 -9.20
CA LEU A 30 -4.13 15.13 -10.16
C LEU A 30 -2.93 14.24 -10.52
N TYR A 31 -2.32 13.61 -9.52
CA TYR A 31 -1.20 12.69 -9.72
C TYR A 31 -1.59 11.54 -10.64
N ILE A 32 -2.69 10.84 -10.37
CA ILE A 32 -3.19 9.76 -11.24
C ILE A 32 -3.55 10.33 -12.62
N PHE A 33 -4.26 11.46 -12.69
CA PHE A 33 -4.69 12.01 -13.97
C PHE A 33 -3.51 12.34 -14.91
N PHE A 34 -2.45 12.97 -14.38
CA PHE A 34 -1.27 13.33 -15.16
C PHE A 34 -0.30 12.17 -15.35
N SER A 35 -0.09 11.31 -14.35
CA SER A 35 0.84 10.19 -14.46
C SER A 35 0.37 9.13 -15.46
N PHE A 36 -0.93 9.04 -15.71
CA PHE A 36 -1.51 8.14 -16.70
C PHE A 36 -2.06 8.92 -17.91
N SER A 37 -1.45 10.05 -18.28
CA SER A 37 -1.87 10.84 -19.43
C SER A 37 -1.04 10.56 -20.68
N ASN A 38 -1.73 10.32 -21.80
CA ASN A 38 -1.14 9.99 -23.10
C ASN A 38 -0.65 11.22 -23.88
N PHE A 39 -0.21 12.29 -23.22
CA PHE A 39 0.17 13.54 -23.91
C PHE A 39 1.36 13.40 -24.86
N ASN A 40 2.19 12.37 -24.69
CA ASN A 40 3.39 12.18 -25.49
C ASN A 40 3.23 11.19 -26.66
N ASP A 41 2.05 10.58 -26.84
CA ASP A 41 1.85 9.44 -27.74
C ASP A 41 0.85 9.74 -28.88
N LEU A 42 0.81 10.99 -29.33
CA LEU A 42 0.09 11.40 -30.56
C LEU A 42 0.68 10.73 -31.83
N GLU A 43 1.91 10.23 -31.75
CA GLU A 43 2.58 9.51 -32.83
C GLU A 43 2.20 8.01 -32.88
N SER A 44 1.79 7.40 -31.75
CA SER A 44 1.35 5.99 -31.69
C SER A 44 -0.10 5.77 -32.15
N LEU A 45 -0.89 6.84 -32.25
CA LEU A 45 -2.25 6.85 -32.81
C LEU A 45 -2.31 6.47 -34.31
N HIS A 46 -1.17 6.46 -35.02
CA HIS A 46 -1.07 6.03 -36.42
C HIS A 46 -0.69 4.55 -36.62
N ARG A 47 -0.44 3.79 -35.54
CA ARG A 47 -0.01 2.38 -35.62
C ARG A 47 -0.86 1.48 -34.71
N ILE A 48 -2.15 1.38 -35.03
CA ILE A 48 -3.09 0.52 -34.30
C ILE A 48 -2.86 -0.94 -34.72
N ASN A 49 -1.95 -1.62 -34.01
CA ASN A 49 -1.97 -3.07 -33.86
C ASN A 49 -2.70 -3.40 -32.54
N SER A 50 -3.45 -4.51 -32.52
CA SER A 50 -4.40 -4.95 -31.48
C SER A 50 -3.91 -4.93 -30.01
N ILE A 51 -2.59 -4.90 -29.76
CA ILE A 51 -1.99 -4.84 -28.42
C ILE A 51 -2.07 -3.42 -27.82
N THR A 52 -2.09 -2.37 -28.66
CA THR A 52 -2.22 -0.97 -28.23
C THR A 52 -3.60 -0.64 -27.64
N GLU A 53 -4.66 -1.32 -28.09
CA GLU A 53 -6.03 -1.07 -27.61
C GLU A 53 -6.22 -1.39 -26.12
N PHE A 54 -5.55 -2.42 -25.60
CA PHE A 54 -5.67 -2.79 -24.18
C PHE A 54 -4.97 -1.77 -23.28
N SER A 55 -3.76 -1.33 -23.65
CA SER A 55 -3.00 -0.30 -22.92
C SER A 55 -3.75 1.04 -22.90
N LEU A 56 -4.23 1.51 -24.06
CA LEU A 56 -5.03 2.74 -24.19
C LEU A 56 -6.30 2.70 -23.34
N LYS A 57 -7.00 1.57 -23.31
CA LYS A 57 -8.21 1.39 -22.50
C LYS A 57 -7.92 1.37 -21.00
N SER A 58 -6.78 0.84 -20.57
CA SER A 58 -6.35 0.83 -19.17
C SER A 58 -5.88 2.22 -18.70
N ILE A 59 -5.11 2.94 -19.52
CA ILE A 59 -4.71 4.34 -19.31
C ILE A 59 -5.95 5.22 -19.11
N THR A 60 -6.91 5.13 -20.03
CA THR A 60 -8.16 5.92 -19.98
C THR A 60 -8.96 5.63 -18.70
N LYS A 61 -9.02 4.36 -18.26
CA LYS A 61 -9.70 3.99 -17.00
C LYS A 61 -9.00 4.58 -15.77
N PHE A 62 -7.67 4.61 -15.73
CA PHE A 62 -6.94 5.23 -14.62
C PHE A 62 -7.12 6.75 -14.58
N GLN A 63 -7.14 7.42 -15.75
CA GLN A 63 -7.47 8.84 -15.79
C GLN A 63 -8.88 9.12 -15.26
N ILE A 64 -9.86 8.25 -15.55
CA ILE A 64 -11.20 8.36 -14.98
C ILE A 64 -11.14 8.24 -13.45
N PHE A 65 -10.36 7.30 -12.89
CA PHE A 65 -10.15 7.25 -11.43
C PHE A 65 -9.55 8.56 -10.89
N GLY A 66 -8.56 9.13 -11.56
CA GLY A 66 -7.99 10.44 -11.22
C GLY A 66 -9.03 11.56 -11.21
N LEU A 67 -9.85 11.66 -12.27
CA LEU A 67 -10.95 12.62 -12.36
C LEU A 67 -12.01 12.42 -11.27
N MET A 68 -12.35 11.18 -10.93
CA MET A 68 -13.29 10.89 -9.84
C MET A 68 -12.77 11.39 -8.49
N HIS A 69 -11.48 11.22 -8.21
CA HIS A 69 -10.84 11.76 -7.00
C HIS A 69 -10.84 13.29 -6.98
N ILE A 70 -10.50 13.93 -8.11
CA ILE A 70 -10.56 15.40 -8.24
C ILE A 70 -12.00 15.89 -7.98
N PHE A 71 -12.98 15.31 -8.68
CA PHE A 71 -14.39 15.70 -8.54
C PHE A 71 -14.88 15.54 -7.10
N LEU A 72 -14.64 14.38 -6.46
CA LEU A 72 -15.05 14.15 -5.08
C LEU A 72 -14.33 15.06 -4.08
N SER A 73 -13.06 15.39 -4.30
CA SER A 73 -12.33 16.33 -3.44
C SER A 73 -12.95 17.73 -3.48
N ILE A 74 -13.32 18.22 -4.67
CA ILE A 74 -13.99 19.52 -4.85
C ILE A 74 -15.40 19.48 -4.26
N ALA A 75 -16.16 18.41 -4.56
CA ALA A 75 -17.50 18.19 -4.04
C ALA A 75 -17.55 18.09 -2.51
N THR A 76 -16.43 17.76 -1.85
CA THR A 76 -16.29 17.73 -0.39
C THR A 76 -15.81 19.06 0.17
N CYS A 77 -14.93 19.74 -0.55
CA CYS A 77 -14.42 21.06 -0.17
C CYS A 77 -15.55 22.10 -0.03
N VAL A 78 -16.49 22.12 -0.97
CA VAL A 78 -17.63 23.07 -0.95
C VAL A 78 -18.50 22.93 0.32
N PRO A 79 -19.10 21.77 0.64
CA PRO A 79 -19.90 21.61 1.85
C PRO A 79 -19.05 21.66 3.12
N PHE A 80 -17.75 21.32 3.07
CA PHE A 80 -16.85 21.51 4.21
C PHE A 80 -16.71 22.99 4.57
N LEU A 81 -16.45 23.84 3.58
CA LEU A 81 -16.35 25.30 3.76
C LEU A 81 -17.69 25.90 4.19
N LEU A 82 -18.79 25.56 3.49
CA LEU A 82 -20.13 26.03 3.87
C LEU A 82 -20.55 25.55 5.27
N GLY A 83 -20.18 24.33 5.63
CA GLY A 83 -20.47 23.69 6.91
C GLY A 83 -19.81 24.36 8.10
N HIS A 84 -18.57 24.80 7.92
CA HIS A 84 -17.79 25.44 8.99
C HIS A 84 -17.90 26.97 8.99
N LEU A 85 -18.14 27.61 7.84
CA LEU A 85 -18.23 29.07 7.72
C LEU A 85 -19.65 29.62 7.80
N LEU A 86 -20.66 28.90 7.30
CA LEU A 86 -22.04 29.39 7.23
C LEU A 86 -22.99 28.62 8.15
N CYS A 87 -23.12 27.31 7.98
CA CYS A 87 -24.17 26.54 8.66
C CYS A 87 -23.85 25.04 8.79
N LYS A 88 -24.00 24.50 10.00
CA LYS A 88 -23.72 23.08 10.30
C LYS A 88 -24.58 22.07 9.52
N TRP A 89 -25.71 22.49 8.95
CA TRP A 89 -26.55 21.60 8.13
C TRP A 89 -25.82 21.07 6.87
N PHE A 90 -24.84 21.80 6.35
CA PHE A 90 -24.00 21.34 5.24
C PHE A 90 -23.01 20.22 5.62
N LEU A 91 -22.88 19.90 6.92
CA LEU A 91 -22.07 18.75 7.38
C LEU A 91 -22.80 17.41 7.22
N LEU A 92 -24.12 17.40 7.04
CA LEU A 92 -24.88 16.15 6.87
C LEU A 92 -24.59 15.48 5.51
N PRO A 93 -24.64 16.20 4.35
CA PRO A 93 -24.22 15.63 3.06
C PRO A 93 -22.77 15.13 3.05
N MET A 94 -21.89 15.74 3.83
CA MET A 94 -20.48 15.33 3.94
C MET A 94 -20.33 13.89 4.43
N ILE A 95 -21.26 13.37 5.25
CA ILE A 95 -21.19 11.97 5.72
C ILE A 95 -21.32 11.00 4.55
N ILE A 96 -22.25 11.26 3.62
CA ILE A 96 -22.48 10.44 2.44
C ILE A 96 -21.28 10.53 1.49
N ILE A 97 -20.79 11.75 1.24
CA ILE A 97 -19.63 11.97 0.37
C ILE A 97 -18.38 11.29 0.95
N ASN A 98 -18.19 11.32 2.27
CA ASN A 98 -17.07 10.66 2.95
C ASN A 98 -17.06 9.14 2.73
N TYR A 99 -18.24 8.52 2.75
CA TYR A 99 -18.37 7.09 2.48
C TYR A 99 -17.98 6.77 1.04
N LEU A 100 -18.42 7.58 0.08
CA LEU A 100 -18.04 7.45 -1.33
C LEU A 100 -16.53 7.65 -1.52
N GLN A 101 -15.93 8.65 -0.88
CA GLN A 101 -14.49 8.92 -0.93
C GLN A 101 -13.67 7.77 -0.35
N SER A 102 -14.03 7.29 0.83
CA SER A 102 -13.35 6.17 1.48
C SER A 102 -13.43 4.90 0.65
N THR A 103 -14.59 4.66 0.02
CA THR A 103 -14.81 3.51 -0.88
C THR A 103 -13.94 3.65 -2.13
N LEU A 104 -13.95 4.82 -2.78
CA LEU A 104 -13.14 5.07 -3.97
C LEU A 104 -11.65 4.89 -3.68
N CYS A 105 -11.16 5.43 -2.55
CA CYS A 105 -9.78 5.26 -2.14
C CYS A 105 -9.42 3.78 -1.93
N THR A 106 -10.31 3.02 -1.27
CA THR A 106 -10.09 1.58 -1.07
C THR A 106 -10.04 0.84 -2.41
N VAL A 107 -10.98 1.13 -3.33
CA VAL A 107 -11.02 0.53 -4.67
C VAL A 107 -9.77 0.89 -5.48
N THR A 108 -9.33 2.15 -5.46
CA THR A 108 -8.11 2.60 -6.14
C THR A 108 -6.89 1.85 -5.61
N SER A 109 -6.72 1.77 -4.29
CA SER A 109 -5.59 1.05 -3.69
C SER A 109 -5.61 -0.45 -4.01
N CYS A 110 -6.76 -1.11 -3.88
CA CYS A 110 -6.91 -2.52 -4.24
C CYS A 110 -6.63 -2.78 -5.72
N THR A 111 -7.09 -1.88 -6.61
CA THR A 111 -6.84 -1.99 -8.05
C THR A 111 -5.36 -1.81 -8.37
N CYS A 112 -4.69 -0.83 -7.75
CA CYS A 112 -3.25 -0.65 -7.88
C CYS A 112 -2.49 -1.88 -7.40
N GLY A 113 -2.83 -2.41 -6.21
CA GLY A 113 -2.20 -3.61 -5.67
C GLY A 113 -2.38 -4.84 -6.57
N TYR A 114 -3.58 -5.03 -7.10
CA TYR A 114 -3.87 -6.11 -8.04
C TYR A 114 -3.04 -6.00 -9.32
N LEU A 115 -2.93 -4.81 -9.91
CA LEU A 115 -2.15 -4.58 -11.13
C LEU A 115 -0.65 -4.68 -10.88
N LEU A 116 -0.15 -4.24 -9.73
CA LEU A 116 1.24 -4.44 -9.32
C LEU A 116 1.56 -5.93 -9.21
N GLN A 117 0.66 -6.74 -8.63
CA GLN A 117 0.83 -8.18 -8.58
C GLN A 117 0.77 -8.84 -9.97
N ILE A 118 -0.07 -8.35 -10.88
CA ILE A 118 -0.07 -8.82 -12.28
C ILE A 118 1.25 -8.48 -12.95
N GLY A 119 1.70 -7.23 -12.89
CA GLY A 119 2.96 -6.80 -13.51
C GLY A 119 4.14 -7.60 -12.98
N ALA A 120 4.20 -7.78 -11.66
CA ALA A 120 5.21 -8.61 -11.02
C ALA A 120 5.15 -10.07 -11.54
N ARG A 121 3.95 -10.67 -11.67
CA ARG A 121 3.80 -12.07 -12.11
C ARG A 121 4.21 -12.24 -13.57
N THR A 122 3.91 -11.23 -14.37
CA THR A 122 4.28 -11.18 -15.78
C THR A 122 5.80 -11.11 -15.91
N ILE A 123 6.47 -10.20 -15.19
CA ILE A 123 7.94 -10.12 -15.20
C ILE A 123 8.56 -11.45 -14.74
N ALA A 124 8.10 -12.01 -13.63
CA ALA A 124 8.58 -13.30 -13.15
C ALA A 124 8.34 -14.44 -14.16
N GLY A 125 7.20 -14.43 -14.85
CA GLY A 125 6.88 -15.38 -15.93
C GLY A 125 7.82 -15.25 -17.14
N GLU A 126 8.21 -14.02 -17.50
CA GLU A 126 9.15 -13.75 -18.59
C GLU A 126 10.58 -14.14 -18.26
N LEU A 127 11.07 -13.85 -17.04
CA LEU A 127 12.37 -14.33 -16.57
C LEU A 127 12.48 -15.86 -16.67
N ASN A 128 11.43 -16.58 -16.28
CA ASN A 128 11.40 -18.03 -16.38
C ASN A 128 11.43 -18.54 -17.84
N LYS A 129 11.02 -17.74 -18.84
CA LYS A 129 11.06 -18.14 -20.26
C LYS A 129 12.42 -17.85 -20.89
N ILE A 130 13.07 -16.75 -20.50
CA ILE A 130 14.42 -16.38 -20.96
C ILE A 130 15.47 -17.44 -20.55
N ASP A 131 15.27 -18.11 -19.41
CA ASP A 131 16.15 -19.21 -18.98
C ASP A 131 15.83 -20.57 -19.61
N VAL A 132 14.66 -20.73 -20.25
CA VAL A 132 14.20 -22.01 -20.84
C VAL A 132 14.37 -22.06 -22.36
N LEU A 133 14.37 -20.92 -23.06
CA LEU A 133 14.44 -20.87 -24.53
C LEU A 133 15.69 -20.12 -25.02
N PRO A 134 16.41 -20.64 -26.04
CA PRO A 134 17.52 -19.92 -26.65
C PRO A 134 17.07 -18.54 -27.14
N SER A 135 17.99 -17.57 -27.09
CA SER A 135 17.85 -16.13 -27.39
C SER A 135 16.96 -15.73 -28.58
N PHE A 136 16.70 -16.63 -29.52
CA PHE A 136 15.89 -16.45 -30.72
C PHE A 136 14.39 -16.15 -30.48
N PHE A 137 13.85 -16.48 -29.30
CA PHE A 137 12.44 -16.22 -28.97
C PHE A 137 12.22 -15.06 -27.99
N SER A 138 13.28 -14.46 -27.45
CA SER A 138 13.18 -13.35 -26.51
C SER A 138 12.43 -12.15 -27.11
N ASP A 139 12.68 -11.83 -28.38
CA ASP A 139 12.04 -10.71 -29.08
C ASP A 139 10.53 -10.90 -29.31
N ILE A 140 10.05 -12.14 -29.42
CA ILE A 140 8.63 -12.46 -29.71
C ILE A 140 7.78 -12.44 -28.43
N ILE A 141 8.39 -12.66 -27.26
CA ILE A 141 7.64 -12.78 -26.00
C ILE A 141 7.50 -11.43 -25.29
N TYR A 142 8.47 -10.52 -25.46
CA TYR A 142 8.35 -9.11 -25.05
C TYR A 142 7.23 -8.35 -25.78
N GLU A 143 6.71 -8.89 -26.88
CA GLU A 143 5.61 -8.29 -27.64
C GLU A 143 4.22 -8.49 -26.99
N ASN A 144 4.03 -9.54 -26.17
CA ASN A 144 2.72 -9.89 -25.57
C ASN A 144 2.60 -9.58 -24.06
N THR A 145 3.61 -8.91 -23.49
CA THR A 145 3.65 -8.52 -22.08
C THR A 145 2.71 -7.32 -21.85
N ASP A 146 1.96 -7.29 -20.74
CA ASP A 146 1.09 -6.16 -20.38
C ASP A 146 1.94 -4.94 -19.97
N LYS A 147 2.54 -4.28 -20.97
CA LYS A 147 3.52 -3.19 -20.84
C LYS A 147 3.05 -2.09 -19.91
N PHE A 148 1.74 -1.81 -19.88
CA PHE A 148 1.13 -0.84 -18.96
C PHE A 148 1.49 -1.09 -17.48
N THR A 149 1.44 -2.34 -17.02
CA THR A 149 1.72 -2.67 -15.61
C THR A 149 3.20 -2.56 -15.24
N ILE A 150 4.08 -2.66 -16.23
CA ILE A 150 5.53 -2.56 -16.07
C ILE A 150 5.96 -1.09 -16.15
N ASP A 151 5.49 -0.37 -17.16
CA ASP A 151 5.89 1.02 -17.45
C ASP A 151 5.37 2.02 -16.41
N PHE A 152 4.20 1.76 -15.80
CA PHE A 152 3.59 2.65 -14.81
C PHE A 152 3.67 2.14 -13.37
N ARG A 153 4.55 1.17 -13.10
CA ARG A 153 4.59 0.45 -11.82
C ARG A 153 4.85 1.36 -10.62
N ASP A 154 5.80 2.28 -10.73
CA ASP A 154 6.10 3.25 -9.67
C ASP A 154 4.92 4.18 -9.42
N ASN A 155 4.22 4.56 -10.49
CA ASN A 155 3.03 5.40 -10.40
C ASN A 155 1.84 4.68 -9.75
N LEU A 156 1.64 3.39 -10.07
CA LEU A 156 0.65 2.54 -9.43
C LEU A 156 0.96 2.34 -7.94
N PHE A 157 2.23 2.16 -7.60
CA PHE A 157 2.68 1.99 -6.21
C PHE A 157 2.44 3.25 -5.37
N ALA A 158 2.88 4.42 -5.86
CA ALA A 158 2.66 5.69 -5.18
C ALA A 158 1.16 6.01 -5.05
N ALA A 159 0.37 5.85 -6.13
CA ALA A 159 -1.06 6.07 -6.10
C ALA A 159 -1.77 5.16 -5.08
N GLY A 160 -1.38 3.88 -5.01
CA GLY A 160 -1.93 2.92 -4.06
C GLY A 160 -1.66 3.30 -2.60
N ILE A 161 -0.43 3.71 -2.27
CA ILE A 161 -0.04 4.16 -0.93
C ILE A 161 -0.81 5.42 -0.53
N ILE A 162 -0.77 6.46 -1.37
CA ILE A 162 -1.42 7.74 -1.08
C ILE A 162 -2.93 7.54 -0.91
N SER A 163 -3.54 6.68 -1.73
CA SER A 163 -4.95 6.36 -1.65
C SER A 163 -5.34 5.70 -0.32
N PHE A 164 -4.52 4.80 0.23
CA PHE A 164 -4.77 4.23 1.57
C PHE A 164 -4.71 5.29 2.66
N ILE A 165 -3.70 6.16 2.62
CA ILE A 165 -3.53 7.26 3.57
C ILE A 165 -4.75 8.18 3.51
N VAL A 166 -5.14 8.65 2.31
CA VAL A 166 -6.30 9.53 2.10
C VAL A 166 -7.59 8.90 2.62
N GLY A 167 -7.88 7.64 2.26
CA GLY A 167 -9.07 6.93 2.73
C GLY A 167 -9.13 6.83 4.25
N PHE A 168 -8.00 6.58 4.89
CA PHE A 168 -7.90 6.55 6.35
C PHE A 168 -8.12 7.94 6.99
N LEU A 169 -7.49 9.00 6.45
CA LEU A 169 -7.67 10.37 6.96
C LEU A 169 -9.14 10.79 6.96
N TYR A 170 -9.88 10.47 5.89
CA TYR A 170 -11.31 10.73 5.77
C TYR A 170 -12.17 10.02 6.82
N ARG A 171 -11.90 8.73 7.05
CA ARG A 171 -12.58 7.96 8.11
C ARG A 171 -12.29 8.50 9.51
N ARG A 172 -11.08 9.02 9.74
CA ARG A 172 -10.72 9.61 11.04
C ARG A 172 -11.29 11.01 11.22
N ALA A 173 -11.33 11.82 10.17
CA ALA A 173 -11.81 13.20 10.22
C ALA A 173 -13.29 13.29 10.69
N THR A 174 -14.15 12.34 10.32
CA THR A 174 -15.53 12.25 10.83
C THR A 174 -15.63 11.83 12.29
N SER A 175 -14.60 11.18 12.82
CA SER A 175 -14.61 10.58 14.16
C SER A 175 -14.08 11.52 15.25
N PHE A 176 -13.42 12.62 14.86
CA PHE A 176 -12.86 13.58 15.81
C PHE A 176 -13.89 14.52 16.38
N LYS A 177 -13.86 14.66 17.71
CA LYS A 177 -14.68 15.57 18.50
C LYS A 177 -13.84 16.78 18.89
N LYS A 178 -14.49 17.85 19.35
CA LYS A 178 -13.81 19.08 19.80
C LYS A 178 -12.77 18.81 20.89
N ASP A 179 -13.03 17.83 21.75
CA ASP A 179 -12.16 17.46 22.88
C ASP A 179 -11.33 16.19 22.59
N THR A 180 -11.12 15.86 21.31
CA THR A 180 -10.20 14.76 20.98
C THR A 180 -8.79 15.13 21.42
N ASP A 181 -8.18 14.24 22.19
CA ASP A 181 -6.82 14.36 22.67
C ASP A 181 -5.81 14.57 21.53
N ASN A 182 -4.93 15.56 21.71
CA ASN A 182 -3.89 15.92 20.75
C ASN A 182 -2.96 14.73 20.42
N ILE A 183 -2.69 13.86 21.40
CA ILE A 183 -1.81 12.70 21.19
C ILE A 183 -2.47 11.67 20.25
N THR A 184 -3.78 11.48 20.36
CA THR A 184 -4.54 10.62 19.44
C THR A 184 -4.44 11.13 17.99
N VAL A 185 -4.42 12.45 17.81
CA VAL A 185 -4.36 13.10 16.49
C VAL A 185 -2.94 13.13 15.94
N MET A 186 -1.94 13.40 16.79
CA MET A 186 -0.54 13.57 16.38
C MET A 186 0.25 12.28 16.28
N ILE A 187 -0.15 11.22 17.01
CA ILE A 187 0.61 9.96 17.08
C ILE A 187 -0.24 8.79 16.58
N SER A 188 -1.38 8.50 17.23
CA SER A 188 -2.16 7.29 16.92
C SER A 188 -2.75 7.28 15.51
N MET A 189 -3.24 8.43 15.03
CA MET A 189 -3.77 8.55 13.67
C MET A 189 -2.68 8.34 12.61
N PRO A 190 -1.54 9.06 12.61
CA PRO A 190 -0.44 8.78 11.67
C PRO A 190 0.06 7.34 11.74
N THR A 191 0.13 6.74 12.95
CA THR A 191 0.57 5.34 13.13
C THR A 191 -0.27 4.38 12.30
N LEU A 192 -1.60 4.44 12.40
CA LEU A 192 -2.49 3.56 11.65
C LEU A 192 -2.46 3.85 10.14
N ALA A 193 -2.36 5.12 9.74
CA ALA A 193 -2.21 5.51 8.34
C ALA A 193 -0.94 4.92 7.71
N LEU A 194 0.18 4.99 8.45
CA LEU A 194 1.47 4.41 8.08
C LEU A 194 1.42 2.88 8.08
N GLY A 195 0.71 2.25 9.02
CA GLY A 195 0.46 0.82 9.03
C GLY A 195 -0.23 0.35 7.74
N PHE A 196 -1.32 1.01 7.33
CA PHE A 196 -1.97 0.70 6.05
C PHE A 196 -1.04 0.89 4.85
N ALA A 197 -0.28 1.99 4.80
CA ALA A 197 0.67 2.26 3.74
C ALA A 197 1.78 1.20 3.66
N LEU A 198 2.36 0.82 4.81
CA LEU A 198 3.41 -0.17 4.93
C LEU A 198 2.92 -1.57 4.53
N GLY A 199 1.73 -1.94 5.01
CA GLY A 199 1.10 -3.20 4.67
C GLY A 199 0.82 -3.32 3.18
N PHE A 200 0.30 -2.27 2.54
CA PHE A 200 0.16 -2.22 1.08
C PHE A 200 1.52 -2.31 0.37
N ALA A 201 2.51 -1.53 0.83
CA ALA A 201 3.83 -1.46 0.22
C ALA A 201 4.53 -2.83 0.23
N ALA A 202 4.39 -3.60 1.30
CA ALA A 202 4.98 -4.92 1.43
C ALA A 202 4.25 -5.99 0.60
N VAL A 203 2.91 -5.92 0.47
CA VAL A 203 2.10 -6.95 -0.22
C VAL A 203 2.02 -6.76 -1.74
N SER A 204 2.13 -5.52 -2.23
CA SER A 204 1.68 -5.20 -3.60
C SER A 204 2.71 -5.52 -4.70
N PRO A 205 3.97 -5.07 -4.62
CA PRO A 205 4.95 -5.33 -5.66
C PRO A 205 5.84 -6.57 -5.42
N THR A 206 5.79 -7.18 -4.22
CA THR A 206 6.81 -8.16 -3.80
C THR A 206 6.34 -9.62 -3.93
N PHE A 207 7.27 -10.52 -4.27
CA PHE A 207 7.08 -11.98 -4.19
C PHE A 207 7.79 -12.63 -3.01
N ASP A 208 8.53 -11.83 -2.25
CA ASP A 208 9.18 -12.30 -1.05
C ASP A 208 8.09 -12.70 -0.05
N THR A 209 8.05 -13.99 0.29
CA THR A 209 6.96 -14.54 1.11
C THR A 209 6.97 -13.91 2.50
N THR A 210 8.16 -13.58 3.02
CA THR A 210 8.33 -12.95 4.33
C THR A 210 7.78 -11.52 4.33
N LEU A 211 8.06 -10.72 3.28
CA LEU A 211 7.49 -9.38 3.12
C LEU A 211 5.97 -9.43 2.99
N VAL A 212 5.44 -10.30 2.13
CA VAL A 212 3.99 -10.41 1.90
C VAL A 212 3.25 -10.82 3.16
N VAL A 213 3.73 -11.84 3.90
CA VAL A 213 3.09 -12.30 5.14
C VAL A 213 3.15 -11.21 6.21
N SER A 214 4.30 -10.57 6.39
CA SER A 214 4.46 -9.49 7.38
C SER A 214 3.58 -8.29 7.04
N GLY A 215 3.51 -7.91 5.76
CA GLY A 215 2.62 -6.86 5.27
C GLY A 215 1.14 -7.18 5.47
N ALA A 216 0.73 -8.43 5.23
CA ALA A 216 -0.64 -8.88 5.48
C ALA A 216 -1.00 -8.81 6.97
N ILE A 217 -0.08 -9.19 7.86
CA ILE A 217 -0.26 -9.06 9.32
C ILE A 217 -0.47 -7.58 9.69
N ILE A 218 0.35 -6.68 9.17
CA ILE A 218 0.20 -5.23 9.42
C ILE A 218 -1.15 -4.71 8.93
N LEU A 219 -1.61 -5.10 7.74
CA LEU A 219 -2.93 -4.71 7.24
C LEU A 219 -4.05 -5.19 8.17
N ILE A 220 -4.02 -6.45 8.58
CA ILE A 220 -5.03 -7.03 9.48
C ILE A 220 -5.03 -6.29 10.82
N VAL A 221 -3.86 -6.08 11.42
CA VAL A 221 -3.72 -5.38 12.70
C VAL A 221 -4.19 -3.93 12.58
N SER A 222 -3.89 -3.24 11.47
CA SER A 222 -4.33 -1.87 11.21
C SER A 222 -5.85 -1.76 11.10
N VAL A 223 -6.52 -2.69 10.40
CA VAL A 223 -8.00 -2.75 10.32
C VAL A 223 -8.60 -2.99 11.71
N VAL A 224 -8.06 -3.96 12.45
CA VAL A 224 -8.56 -4.30 13.78
C VAL A 224 -8.36 -3.13 14.76
N ALA A 225 -7.20 -2.47 14.70
CA ALA A 225 -6.90 -1.29 15.53
C ALA A 225 -7.77 -0.09 15.16
N GLU A 226 -8.09 0.13 13.88
CA GLU A 226 -9.04 1.15 13.44
C GLU A 226 -10.43 0.89 14.03
N PHE A 227 -10.92 -0.36 13.96
CA PHE A 227 -12.19 -0.77 14.55
C PHE A 227 -12.23 -0.53 16.06
N PHE A 228 -11.22 -0.96 16.80
CA PHE A 228 -11.15 -0.73 18.25
C PHE A 228 -10.99 0.75 18.60
N THR A 229 -10.26 1.52 17.78
CA THR A 229 -10.14 2.98 17.96
C THR A 229 -11.51 3.65 17.78
N ALA A 230 -12.33 3.21 16.83
CA ALA A 230 -13.71 3.68 16.72
C ALA A 230 -14.55 3.32 17.95
N LEU A 231 -14.43 2.09 18.48
CA LEU A 231 -15.16 1.66 19.69
C LEU A 231 -14.76 2.44 20.96
N THR A 232 -13.48 2.81 21.12
CA THR A 232 -13.05 3.61 22.28
C THR A 232 -13.73 4.97 22.35
N GLN A 233 -14.23 5.51 21.24
CA GLN A 233 -14.96 6.79 21.21
C GLN A 233 -16.33 6.71 21.89
N CYS A 234 -16.86 5.50 22.10
CA CYS A 234 -18.09 5.27 22.86
C CYS A 234 -17.87 5.38 24.39
N ARG A 235 -16.63 5.59 24.87
CA ARG A 235 -16.26 5.77 26.30
C ARG A 235 -16.60 4.59 27.23
N VAL A 236 -16.99 3.43 26.71
CA VAL A 236 -17.60 2.37 27.54
C VAL A 236 -16.57 1.44 28.22
N LEU A 237 -15.32 1.31 27.74
CA LEU A 237 -14.49 0.17 28.15
C LEU A 237 -12.99 0.48 28.32
N LYS A 238 -12.53 0.56 29.58
CA LYS A 238 -11.10 0.53 29.97
C LYS A 238 -10.28 -0.64 29.35
N PRO A 239 -10.79 -1.88 29.22
CA PRO A 239 -10.01 -2.97 28.60
C PRO A 239 -9.66 -2.73 27.13
N LEU A 240 -10.37 -1.83 26.42
CA LEU A 240 -10.04 -1.50 25.03
C LEU A 240 -8.70 -0.79 24.88
N ASN A 241 -8.25 -0.02 25.89
CA ASN A 241 -6.94 0.61 25.86
C ASN A 241 -5.81 -0.42 25.93
N LEU A 242 -6.00 -1.52 26.67
CA LEU A 242 -5.06 -2.64 26.72
C LEU A 242 -4.99 -3.35 25.36
N VAL A 243 -6.15 -3.61 24.74
CA VAL A 243 -6.21 -4.20 23.39
C VAL A 243 -5.50 -3.31 22.37
N LEU A 244 -5.77 -2.01 22.37
CA LEU A 244 -5.09 -1.06 21.48
C LEU A 244 -3.58 -1.01 21.73
N MET A 245 -3.14 -1.03 22.99
CA MET A 245 -1.70 -1.12 23.33
C MET A 245 -1.07 -2.37 22.71
N CYS A 246 -1.71 -3.54 22.84
CA CYS A 246 -1.23 -4.77 22.23
C CYS A 246 -1.15 -4.65 20.70
N LEU A 247 -2.17 -4.07 20.05
CA LEU A 247 -2.20 -3.90 18.60
C LEU A 247 -1.08 -2.96 18.11
N TYR A 248 -0.85 -1.82 18.79
CA TYR A 248 0.29 -0.94 18.49
C TYR A 248 1.63 -1.62 18.79
N GLY A 249 1.69 -2.49 19.80
CA GLY A 249 2.87 -3.31 20.08
C GLY A 249 3.20 -4.29 18.95
N VAL A 250 2.18 -4.95 18.39
CA VAL A 250 2.35 -5.82 17.22
C VAL A 250 2.81 -5.01 16.01
N LEU A 251 2.19 -3.86 15.74
CA LEU A 251 2.63 -2.95 14.67
C LEU A 251 4.11 -2.58 14.83
N CYS A 252 4.51 -2.16 16.04
CA CYS A 252 5.89 -1.81 16.37
C CYS A 252 6.88 -2.96 16.07
N ILE A 253 6.58 -4.17 16.56
CA ILE A 253 7.45 -5.34 16.38
C ILE A 253 7.56 -5.75 14.91
N VAL A 254 6.44 -5.82 14.19
CA VAL A 254 6.43 -6.24 12.78
C VAL A 254 7.09 -5.19 11.90
N SER A 255 6.93 -3.90 12.18
CA SER A 255 7.63 -2.83 11.45
C SER A 255 9.13 -2.84 11.69
N LEU A 256 9.60 -3.10 12.92
CA LEU A 256 11.03 -3.29 13.19
C LEU A 256 11.59 -4.50 12.43
N PHE A 257 10.84 -5.60 12.41
CA PHE A 257 11.21 -6.79 11.66
C PHE A 257 11.29 -6.50 10.14
N LEU A 258 10.28 -5.84 9.57
CA LEU A 258 10.28 -5.46 8.16
C LEU A 258 11.42 -4.50 7.82
N TRP A 259 11.69 -3.53 8.69
CA TRP A 259 12.78 -2.57 8.50
C TRP A 259 14.13 -3.27 8.41
N THR A 260 14.41 -4.16 9.37
CA THR A 260 15.67 -4.92 9.42
C THR A 260 15.78 -5.92 8.27
N TYR A 261 14.69 -6.61 7.93
CA TYR A 261 14.65 -7.58 6.83
C TYR A 261 14.82 -6.89 5.46
N ALA A 262 14.17 -5.76 5.23
CA ALA A 262 14.31 -5.00 3.99
C ALA A 262 15.72 -4.41 3.81
N ILE A 263 16.35 -3.94 4.90
CA ILE A 263 17.77 -3.56 4.86
C ILE A 263 18.65 -4.74 4.45
N ARG A 264 18.39 -5.94 4.98
CA ARG A 264 19.13 -7.15 4.61
C ARG A 264 18.95 -7.47 3.13
N ILE A 265 17.74 -7.35 2.58
CA ILE A 265 17.51 -7.54 1.13
C ILE A 265 18.40 -6.60 0.31
N ILE A 266 18.46 -5.31 0.65
CA ILE A 266 19.28 -4.34 -0.09
C ILE A 266 20.78 -4.59 0.09
N THR A 267 21.23 -4.97 1.29
CA THR A 267 22.67 -5.07 1.61
C THR A 267 23.28 -6.43 1.29
N SER A 268 22.52 -7.52 1.36
CA SER A 268 22.99 -8.87 1.08
C SER A 268 22.34 -9.49 -0.17
N GLY A 269 21.45 -8.77 -0.85
CA GLY A 269 20.80 -9.19 -2.09
C GLY A 269 19.83 -10.36 -1.97
N HIS A 270 19.52 -10.87 -0.76
CA HIS A 270 18.75 -12.12 -0.61
C HIS A 270 17.25 -11.85 -0.41
N MET A 271 16.43 -12.08 -1.44
CA MET A 271 14.97 -12.22 -1.32
C MET A 271 14.57 -13.70 -1.27
N ASP A 272 13.60 -14.06 -0.44
CA ASP A 272 13.09 -15.42 -0.32
C ASP A 272 12.02 -15.71 -1.39
N PHE A 273 12.43 -16.41 -2.45
CA PHE A 273 11.57 -16.86 -3.56
C PHE A 273 11.10 -18.32 -3.44
N THR A 274 11.33 -18.99 -2.31
CA THR A 274 11.09 -20.44 -2.17
C THR A 274 9.68 -20.87 -2.59
N THR A 275 8.65 -20.13 -2.19
CA THR A 275 7.25 -20.39 -2.58
C THR A 275 7.02 -20.22 -4.08
N HIS A 276 7.67 -19.23 -4.70
CA HIS A 276 7.54 -18.98 -6.14
C HIS A 276 8.24 -20.07 -6.94
N SER A 277 9.44 -20.47 -6.53
CA SER A 277 10.18 -21.60 -7.10
C SER A 277 9.36 -22.90 -7.02
N ALA A 278 8.68 -23.15 -5.91
CA ALA A 278 7.81 -24.33 -5.76
C ALA A 278 6.62 -24.31 -6.74
N ILE A 279 5.98 -23.15 -6.94
CA ILE A 279 4.87 -23.00 -7.91
C ILE A 279 5.35 -23.20 -9.35
N ILE A 280 6.50 -22.60 -9.71
CA ILE A 280 7.10 -22.75 -11.04
C ILE A 280 7.46 -24.22 -11.29
N THR A 281 8.13 -24.86 -10.33
CA THR A 281 8.49 -26.28 -10.40
C THR A 281 7.25 -27.15 -10.55
N GLY A 282 6.16 -26.82 -9.84
CA GLY A 282 4.87 -27.49 -9.97
C GLY A 282 4.24 -27.34 -11.37
N LYS A 283 4.24 -26.12 -11.93
CA LYS A 283 3.72 -25.84 -13.28
C LYS A 283 4.57 -26.49 -14.38
N LEU A 284 5.89 -26.46 -14.24
CA LEU A 284 6.81 -27.15 -15.16
C LEU A 284 6.56 -28.65 -15.11
N ASN A 285 6.47 -29.24 -13.92
CA ASN A 285 6.14 -30.66 -13.78
C ASN A 285 4.78 -31.00 -14.40
N SER A 286 3.76 -30.14 -14.24
CA SER A 286 2.46 -30.39 -14.88
C SER A 286 2.54 -30.27 -16.40
N PHE A 287 3.26 -29.28 -16.93
CA PHE A 287 3.46 -29.08 -18.36
C PHE A 287 4.22 -30.26 -19.00
N PHE A 288 5.32 -30.71 -18.37
CA PHE A 288 6.07 -31.88 -18.82
C PHE A 288 5.24 -33.15 -18.73
N ASN A 289 4.46 -33.35 -17.66
CA ASN A 289 3.58 -34.51 -17.55
C ASN A 289 2.46 -34.51 -18.61
N GLN A 290 1.92 -33.33 -18.97
CA GLN A 290 0.87 -33.20 -19.99
C GLN A 290 1.40 -33.36 -21.42
N ASN A 291 2.64 -32.95 -21.69
CA ASN A 291 3.24 -32.98 -23.02
C ASN A 291 4.31 -34.07 -23.22
N LYS A 292 4.42 -34.99 -22.25
CA LYS A 292 5.49 -36.00 -22.17
C LYS A 292 5.71 -36.77 -23.48
N SER A 293 4.63 -37.25 -24.10
CA SER A 293 4.67 -38.02 -25.35
C SER A 293 5.16 -37.23 -26.57
N THR A 294 5.01 -35.90 -26.55
CA THR A 294 5.47 -35.01 -27.61
C THR A 294 6.91 -34.57 -27.37
N ILE A 295 7.30 -34.34 -26.12
CA ILE A 295 8.64 -33.86 -25.76
C ILE A 295 9.67 -35.00 -25.80
N ASP A 296 9.33 -36.21 -25.33
CA ASP A 296 10.19 -37.42 -25.38
C ASP A 296 10.64 -37.77 -26.82
N ARG A 297 9.95 -37.25 -27.85
CA ARG A 297 10.31 -37.45 -29.27
C ARG A 297 11.41 -36.54 -29.79
N TYR A 298 11.67 -35.40 -29.14
CA TYR A 298 12.56 -34.37 -29.67
C TYR A 298 13.69 -33.96 -28.73
N VAL A 299 13.54 -34.16 -27.42
CA VAL A 299 14.55 -33.81 -26.41
C VAL A 299 14.50 -34.84 -25.29
N ASP A 300 15.66 -35.25 -24.78
CA ASP A 300 15.75 -36.03 -23.55
C ASP A 300 15.19 -35.20 -22.38
N VAL A 301 13.99 -35.56 -21.92
CA VAL A 301 13.22 -34.80 -20.93
C VAL A 301 13.95 -34.73 -19.60
N ASP A 302 14.71 -35.76 -19.23
CA ASP A 302 15.49 -35.76 -17.99
C ASP A 302 16.69 -34.81 -18.10
N LEU A 303 17.30 -34.68 -19.28
CA LEU A 303 18.38 -33.75 -19.54
C LEU A 303 17.89 -32.29 -19.55
N ALA A 304 16.74 -32.02 -20.18
CA ALA A 304 16.09 -30.71 -20.16
C ALA A 304 15.65 -30.32 -18.74
N LYS A 305 15.09 -31.26 -17.97
CA LYS A 305 14.66 -31.03 -16.59
C LYS A 305 15.85 -30.77 -15.66
N ASN A 306 16.96 -31.49 -15.82
CA ASN A 306 18.19 -31.28 -15.07
C ASN A 306 18.88 -29.96 -15.44
N PHE A 307 18.91 -29.59 -16.73
CA PHE A 307 19.46 -28.32 -17.20
C PHE A 307 18.64 -27.12 -16.70
N LEU A 308 17.31 -27.21 -16.72
CA LEU A 308 16.43 -26.18 -16.16
C LEU A 308 16.53 -26.10 -14.63
N SER A 309 16.69 -27.25 -13.96
CA SER A 309 16.92 -27.30 -12.52
C SER A 309 18.30 -26.77 -12.12
N SER A 310 19.32 -26.84 -12.99
CA SER A 310 20.63 -26.23 -12.74
C SER A 310 20.62 -24.74 -13.04
N LYS A 311 19.94 -24.30 -14.11
CA LYS A 311 19.82 -22.88 -14.48
C LYS A 311 19.01 -22.05 -13.48
N THR A 312 17.92 -22.59 -12.93
CA THR A 312 17.15 -21.95 -11.85
C THR A 312 17.92 -21.81 -10.53
N LYS A 313 19.05 -22.53 -10.35
CA LYS A 313 19.97 -22.36 -9.22
C LYS A 313 21.05 -21.30 -9.47
N ASP A 314 21.28 -20.87 -10.71
CA ASP A 314 22.42 -20.05 -11.12
C ASP A 314 22.09 -18.56 -11.40
N LEU A 315 20.83 -18.14 -11.32
CA LEU A 315 20.49 -16.71 -11.33
C LEU A 315 20.94 -16.07 -10.02
N SER A 316 21.93 -15.17 -10.06
CA SER A 316 22.30 -14.40 -8.87
C SER A 316 21.09 -13.59 -8.43
N LEU A 317 20.77 -13.65 -7.13
CA LEU A 317 19.64 -12.91 -6.55
C LEU A 317 19.71 -11.39 -6.80
N GLU A 318 20.90 -10.85 -7.04
CA GLU A 318 21.14 -9.48 -7.50
C GLU A 318 20.56 -9.21 -8.90
N ALA A 319 20.67 -10.16 -9.84
CA ALA A 319 20.13 -10.02 -11.18
C ALA A 319 18.59 -10.02 -11.16
N ILE A 320 17.97 -10.83 -10.31
CA ILE A 320 16.50 -10.85 -10.12
C ILE A 320 16.02 -9.57 -9.43
N ASN A 321 16.76 -9.06 -8.42
CA ASN A 321 16.45 -7.78 -7.76
C ASN A 321 16.56 -6.57 -8.71
N PHE A 322 17.59 -6.55 -9.55
CA PHE A 322 17.82 -5.53 -10.56
C PHE A 322 16.76 -5.60 -11.68
N MET A 323 16.42 -6.81 -12.14
CA MET A 323 15.41 -7.00 -13.21
C MET A 323 13.97 -6.79 -12.74
N LEU A 324 13.66 -7.04 -11.46
CA LEU A 324 12.38 -6.66 -10.87
C LEU A 324 12.34 -5.20 -10.44
N ASP A 325 13.43 -4.43 -10.56
CA ASP A 325 13.53 -3.03 -10.11
C ASP A 325 12.89 -2.82 -8.71
N ASN A 326 13.12 -3.80 -7.83
CA ASN A 326 12.56 -3.81 -6.47
C ASN A 326 13.31 -2.85 -5.53
N GLY A 327 14.39 -2.22 -6.00
CA GLY A 327 15.20 -1.29 -5.20
C GLY A 327 14.38 -0.12 -4.66
N ASN A 328 13.60 0.53 -5.52
CA ASN A 328 12.77 1.68 -5.13
C ASN A 328 11.63 1.28 -4.16
N PHE A 329 10.98 0.14 -4.41
CA PHE A 329 9.93 -0.37 -3.51
C PHE A 329 10.48 -0.80 -2.15
N THR A 330 11.60 -1.51 -2.15
CA THR A 330 12.25 -1.96 -0.90
C THR A 330 12.76 -0.76 -0.10
N LEU A 331 13.32 0.26 -0.77
CA LEU A 331 13.70 1.50 -0.12
C LEU A 331 12.49 2.21 0.51
N CYS A 332 11.36 2.24 -0.19
CA CYS A 332 10.12 2.80 0.36
C CYS A 332 9.63 2.00 1.59
N ILE A 333 9.69 0.67 1.55
CA ILE A 333 9.38 -0.19 2.71
C ILE A 333 10.31 0.14 3.88
N ILE A 334 11.62 0.31 3.66
CA ILE A 334 12.59 0.69 4.71
C ILE A 334 12.21 2.02 5.35
N ILE A 335 11.92 3.03 4.55
CA ILE A 335 11.61 4.37 5.06
C ILE A 335 10.29 4.34 5.83
N ILE A 336 9.23 3.77 5.26
CA ILE A 336 7.92 3.72 5.90
C ILE A 336 7.98 2.88 7.18
N SER A 337 8.64 1.72 7.17
CA SER A 337 8.77 0.85 8.36
C SER A 337 9.57 1.49 9.50
N ALA A 338 10.64 2.22 9.19
CA ALA A 338 11.40 2.95 10.21
C ALA A 338 10.54 4.05 10.88
N VAL A 339 9.79 4.82 10.08
CA VAL A 339 8.91 5.86 10.61
C VAL A 339 7.75 5.25 11.39
N GLU A 340 7.11 4.21 10.84
CA GLU A 340 6.01 3.50 11.51
C GLU A 340 6.46 2.95 12.85
N PHE A 341 7.63 2.30 12.93
CA PHE A 341 8.19 1.77 14.16
C PHE A 341 8.27 2.82 15.27
N ILE A 342 8.77 4.02 14.95
CA ILE A 342 8.88 5.13 15.90
C ILE A 342 7.49 5.59 16.39
N PHE A 343 6.55 5.76 15.46
CA PHE A 343 5.18 6.18 15.79
C PHE A 343 4.43 5.12 16.63
N SER A 344 4.57 3.85 16.27
CA SER A 344 4.03 2.71 17.00
C SER A 344 4.63 2.61 18.41
N ALA A 345 5.94 2.81 18.56
CA ALA A 345 6.60 2.83 19.87
C ALA A 345 6.03 3.96 20.75
N PHE A 346 5.88 5.18 20.21
CA PHE A 346 5.24 6.28 20.95
C PHE A 346 3.80 5.96 21.35
N CYS A 347 3.01 5.30 20.49
CA CYS A 347 1.66 4.86 20.83
C CYS A 347 1.65 3.86 22.00
N VAL A 348 2.57 2.90 21.99
CA VAL A 348 2.71 1.92 23.08
C VAL A 348 3.07 2.61 24.39
N PHE A 349 4.10 3.46 24.39
CA PHE A 349 4.51 4.20 25.59
C PHE A 349 3.38 5.07 26.14
N TYR A 350 2.64 5.74 25.27
CA TYR A 350 1.50 6.56 25.68
C TYR A 350 0.38 5.72 26.31
N LYS A 351 -0.03 4.64 25.65
CA LYS A 351 -1.07 3.75 26.18
C LYS A 351 -0.65 3.06 27.47
N CYS A 352 0.63 2.74 27.60
CA CYS A 352 1.22 2.22 28.83
C CYS A 352 1.11 3.23 29.98
N LYS A 353 1.48 4.50 29.74
CA LYS A 353 1.31 5.59 30.72
C LYS A 353 -0.14 5.77 31.14
N ASP A 354 -1.08 5.79 30.19
CA ASP A 354 -2.52 5.91 30.48
C ASP A 354 -3.03 4.79 31.40
N ILE A 355 -2.55 3.55 31.18
CA ILE A 355 -2.93 2.40 32.00
C ILE A 355 -2.36 2.53 33.41
N PHE A 356 -1.09 2.92 33.56
CA PHE A 356 -0.46 3.08 34.87
C PHE A 356 -1.01 4.26 35.69
N HIS A 357 -1.37 5.37 35.02
CA HIS A 357 -2.06 6.50 35.66
C HIS A 357 -3.46 6.09 36.12
N CYS A 358 -4.22 5.38 35.28
CA CYS A 358 -5.54 4.84 35.64
C CYS A 358 -5.50 3.79 36.78
N ALA A 359 -4.36 3.11 36.98
CA ALA A 359 -4.15 2.15 38.05
C ALA A 359 -3.68 2.81 39.37
N GLY A 360 -3.46 4.13 39.38
CA GLY A 360 -2.96 4.86 40.56
C GLY A 360 -1.50 4.55 40.91
N ILE A 361 -0.73 3.98 39.98
CA ILE A 361 0.66 3.55 40.21
C ILE A 361 1.64 4.70 39.91
N VAL A 362 1.23 5.65 39.07
CA VAL A 362 2.01 6.85 38.74
C VAL A 362 1.28 8.05 39.34
N GLU A 363 1.76 8.55 40.49
CA GLU A 363 1.36 9.86 41.00
C GLU A 363 1.84 10.96 40.05
N ASP A 364 1.00 11.97 39.84
CA ASP A 364 1.29 13.14 39.01
C ASP A 364 2.57 13.83 39.50
N ALA A 365 3.70 13.54 38.87
CA ALA A 365 4.94 14.30 39.04
C ALA A 365 4.86 15.71 38.41
N GLY A 366 3.65 16.25 38.15
CA GLY A 366 3.42 17.37 37.23
C GLY A 366 2.47 18.46 37.71
N ASP A 367 1.95 18.43 38.93
CA ASP A 367 1.07 19.51 39.45
C ASP A 367 1.83 20.68 40.12
N LYS A 368 3.14 20.79 39.85
CA LYS A 368 3.96 21.94 40.25
C LYS A 368 5.02 22.30 39.20
N VAL A 369 4.62 22.97 38.12
CA VAL A 369 5.39 24.08 37.51
C VAL A 369 4.42 25.11 36.97
#